data_AF-A0A8X6L088-F1
#
_entry.id   AF-A0A8X6L088-F1
#
_cell.length_a   1.000
_cell.length_b   1.000
_cell.length_c   1.000
_cell.angle_alpha   90.00
_cell.angle_beta   90.00
_cell.angle_gamma   90.00
#
_symmetry.space_group_name_H-M   'P 1'
#
loop_
_entity.id
_entity.type
_entity.pdbx_description
1 polymer ?
#
loop_
_entity_poly.entity_id
_entity_poly.type
_entity_poly.pdbx_seq_one_letter_code
_entity_poly.pdbx_strand_id
1 'polypeptide(L)'
;MAREQLGDVDMHSELEKFKVEAKQITLDSGSSILCDTSTGVICPIVPKALRRKVFDVIHRNSHPGVRAIVDLIRKRYYWPSLHKDCAN
;
A
#
# COMPACT_ATOMS: atom_id res chain seq x y z
N MET A 1 2.24 -15.61 0.54
CA MET A 1 2.11 -14.23 1.06
C MET A 1 3.27 -13.30 0.65
N ALA A 2 4.56 -13.67 0.77
CA ALA A 2 5.65 -12.86 0.17
C ALA A 2 5.78 -12.99 -1.37
N ARG A 3 5.55 -14.20 -1.90
CA ARG A 3 5.68 -14.52 -3.34
C ARG A 3 4.68 -13.80 -4.25
N GLU A 4 3.54 -13.40 -3.69
CA GLU A 4 2.46 -12.76 -4.44
C GLU A 4 2.71 -11.25 -4.62
N GLN A 5 3.40 -10.61 -3.66
CA GLN A 5 3.84 -9.21 -3.80
C GLN A 5 5.05 -9.10 -4.74
N LEU A 6 5.96 -10.10 -4.72
CA LEU A 6 7.16 -10.11 -5.56
C LEU A 6 6.89 -10.40 -7.04
N GLY A 7 5.75 -11.00 -7.38
CA GLY A 7 5.34 -11.28 -8.76
C GLY A 7 4.55 -10.15 -9.44
N ASP A 8 4.22 -9.08 -8.72
CA ASP A 8 3.50 -7.93 -9.25
C ASP A 8 4.50 -6.99 -9.97
N VAL A 9 4.65 -7.19 -11.28
CA VAL A 9 5.57 -6.41 -12.13
C VAL A 9 5.23 -4.91 -12.10
N ASP A 10 3.94 -4.57 -11.99
CA ASP A 10 3.48 -3.19 -11.85
C ASP A 10 3.97 -2.56 -10.54
N MET A 11 4.03 -3.33 -9.44
CA MET A 11 4.54 -2.85 -8.15
C MET A 11 6.01 -2.43 -8.25
N HIS A 12 6.88 -3.26 -8.82
CA HIS A 12 8.31 -2.92 -8.95
C HIS A 12 8.53 -1.70 -9.84
N SER A 13 7.86 -1.63 -10.99
CA SER A 13 7.95 -0.48 -11.91
C SER A 13 7.47 0.82 -11.26
N GLU A 14 6.42 0.76 -10.44
CA GLU A 14 5.92 1.94 -9.73
C GLU A 14 6.87 2.35 -8.60
N LEU A 15 7.44 1.41 -7.85
CA LEU A 15 8.41 1.73 -6.80
C LEU A 15 9.68 2.38 -7.35
N GLU A 16 10.20 1.89 -8.49
CA GLU A 16 11.33 2.50 -9.17
C GLU A 16 10.99 3.90 -9.70
N LYS A 17 9.83 4.06 -10.34
CA LYS A 17 9.38 5.35 -10.88
C LYS A 17 9.26 6.44 -9.80
N PHE A 18 8.75 6.07 -8.63
CA PHE A 18 8.53 7.01 -7.53
C PHE A 18 9.70 7.06 -6.53
N LYS A 19 10.81 6.37 -6.83
CA LYS A 19 12.03 6.31 -5.99
C LYS A 19 11.73 5.95 -4.53
N VAL A 20 10.89 4.95 -4.34
CA VAL A 20 10.44 4.51 -3.01
C VAL A 20 11.51 3.66 -2.36
N GLU A 21 11.89 3.98 -1.12
CA GLU A 21 12.81 3.15 -0.35
C GLU A 21 12.06 1.96 0.25
N ALA A 22 11.90 0.92 -0.57
CA ALA A 22 11.23 -0.31 -0.18
C ALA A 22 12.20 -1.25 0.55
N LYS A 23 11.86 -1.60 1.80
CA LYS A 23 12.59 -2.57 2.61
C LYS A 23 11.69 -3.75 2.96
N GLN A 24 12.23 -4.96 2.86
CA GLN A 24 11.53 -6.15 3.30
C GLN A 24 11.66 -6.30 4.83
N ILE A 25 10.53 -6.43 5.51
CA ILE A 25 10.43 -6.62 6.96
C ILE A 25 9.81 -7.98 7.22
N THR A 26 10.47 -8.78 8.06
CA THR A 26 9.94 -10.07 8.52
C THR A 26 9.12 -9.86 9.80
N LEU A 27 7.89 -10.33 9.77
CA LEU A 27 6.98 -10.35 10.90
C LEU A 27 7.28 -11.56 11.80
N ASP A 28 6.93 -11.49 13.09
CA ASP A 28 7.02 -12.62 14.03
C ASP A 28 6.31 -13.89 13.56
N SER A 29 5.32 -13.76 12.67
CA SER A 29 4.64 -14.89 12.03
C SER A 29 5.47 -15.62 10.97
N GLY A 30 6.73 -15.22 10.75
CA GLY A 30 7.62 -15.76 9.72
C GLY A 30 7.30 -15.27 8.30
N SER A 31 6.32 -14.37 8.15
CA SER A 31 5.96 -13.77 6.86
C SER A 31 6.72 -12.47 6.64
N SER A 32 7.21 -12.25 5.41
CA SER A 32 7.88 -10.99 5.04
C SER A 32 6.96 -10.10 4.20
N ILE A 33 6.96 -8.80 4.50
CA ILE A 33 6.22 -7.77 3.77
C ILE A 33 7.16 -6.67 3.29
N LEU A 34 6.81 -6.01 2.17
CA LEU A 34 7.52 -4.82 1.69
C LEU A 34 6.95 -3.57 2.35
N CYS A 35 7.82 -2.74 2.90
CA CYS A 35 7.46 -1.47 3.54
C CYS A 35 8.27 -0.32 2.96
N ASP A 36 7.65 0.84 2.78
CA ASP A 36 8.33 2.11 2.56
C ASP A 36 8.90 2.60 3.90
N THR A 37 10.17 3.00 3.87
CA THR A 37 10.86 3.59 5.02
C THR A 37 11.40 5.00 4.75
N SER A 38 11.15 5.56 3.56
CA SER A 38 11.71 6.84 3.11
C SER A 38 11.32 8.03 3.98
N THR A 39 10.14 7.99 4.60
CA THR A 39 9.59 9.11 5.40
C THR A 39 9.82 8.97 6.91
N GLY A 40 10.60 7.97 7.34
CA GLY A 40 10.82 7.66 8.75
C GLY A 40 9.65 6.94 9.44
N VAL A 41 8.52 6.80 8.75
CA VAL A 41 7.38 5.96 9.16
C VAL A 41 7.40 4.69 8.32
N ILE A 42 7.40 3.54 8.99
CA ILE A 42 7.32 2.24 8.31
C ILE A 42 5.88 2.03 7.83
N CYS A 43 5.67 2.09 6.52
CA CYS A 43 4.37 1.91 5.90
C CYS A 43 4.38 0.71 4.94
N PRO A 44 3.54 -0.32 5.16
CA PRO A 44 3.38 -1.41 4.20
C PRO A 44 3.00 -0.91 2.81
N ILE A 45 3.72 -1.40 1.79
CA ILE A 45 3.45 -1.09 0.40
C ILE A 45 2.37 -2.04 -0.10
N VAL A 46 1.33 -1.48 -0.71
CA VAL A 46 0.19 -2.27 -1.22
C VAL A 46 0.34 -2.52 -2.73
N PRO A 47 0.47 -3.80 -3.16
CA PRO A 47 0.47 -4.17 -4.57
C PRO A 47 -0.85 -3.79 -5.24
N LYS A 48 -0.80 -3.55 -6.56
CA LYS A 48 -1.93 -3.05 -7.33
C LYS A 48 -3.16 -3.95 -7.21
N ALA A 49 -2.96 -5.27 -7.24
CA ALA A 49 -4.02 -6.26 -7.07
C ALA A 49 -4.78 -6.16 -5.73
N LEU A 50 -4.15 -5.64 -4.68
CA LEU A 50 -4.74 -5.55 -3.34
C LEU A 50 -5.34 -4.17 -3.02
N ARG A 51 -5.07 -3.13 -3.82
CA ARG A 51 -5.51 -1.75 -3.55
C ARG A 51 -7.02 -1.63 -3.46
N ARG A 52 -7.77 -2.25 -4.39
CA ARG A 52 -9.24 -2.24 -4.37
C ARG A 52 -9.78 -2.91 -3.11
N LYS A 53 -9.19 -4.04 -2.69
CA LYS A 53 -9.60 -4.74 -1.47
C LYS A 53 -9.36 -3.89 -0.22
N VAL A 54 -8.21 -3.20 -0.13
CA VAL A 54 -7.92 -2.26 0.96
C VAL A 54 -8.92 -1.10 0.98
N PHE A 55 -9.19 -0.51 -0.18
CA PHE A 55 -10.20 0.54 -0.33
C PHE A 55 -11.58 0.07 0.13
N ASP A 56 -12.06 -1.09 -0.33
CA ASP A 56 -13.39 -1.61 -0.02
C ASP A 56 -13.57 -1.87 1.48
N VAL A 57 -12.54 -2.42 2.15
CA VAL A 57 -12.56 -2.66 3.60
C VAL A 57 -12.69 -1.34 4.38
N ILE A 58 -11.97 -0.30 3.97
CA ILE A 58 -11.99 1.01 4.65
C ILE A 58 -13.26 1.79 4.33
N HIS A 59 -13.72 1.74 3.08
CA HIS A 59 -14.94 2.41 2.63
C HIS A 59 -16.19 1.85 3.33
N ARG A 60 -16.30 0.51 3.44
CA ARG A 60 -17.47 -0.16 4.06
C ARG A 60 -17.65 0.19 5.54
N ASN A 61 -16.60 0.59 6.25
CA ASN A 61 -16.66 0.79 7.69
C ASN A 61 -17.30 2.11 8.14
N SER A 62 -17.45 3.14 7.28
CA SER A 62 -17.97 4.44 7.77
C SER A 62 -18.62 5.36 6.72
N HIS A 63 -18.86 4.92 5.48
CA HIS A 63 -19.20 5.83 4.36
C HIS A 63 -18.40 7.14 4.34
N PRO A 64 -17.06 7.13 4.55
CA PRO A 64 -16.29 8.36 4.56
C PRO A 64 -16.20 8.92 3.14
N GLY A 65 -16.26 10.24 2.99
CA GLY A 65 -15.91 10.87 1.71
C GLY A 65 -14.49 10.52 1.28
N VAL A 66 -14.20 10.59 -0.03
CA VAL A 66 -12.91 10.19 -0.64
C VAL A 66 -11.69 10.72 0.12
N ARG A 67 -11.72 11.99 0.56
CA ARG A 67 -10.64 12.60 1.35
C ARG A 67 -10.35 11.85 2.66
N ALA A 68 -11.39 11.49 3.40
CA ALA A 68 -11.26 10.77 4.66
C ALA A 68 -10.70 9.35 4.43
N ILE A 69 -11.09 8.68 3.34
CA ILE A 69 -10.53 7.38 2.97
C ILE A 69 -9.04 7.50 2.62
N VAL A 70 -8.66 8.48 1.80
CA VAL A 70 -7.26 8.73 1.42
C VAL A 70 -6.41 9.00 2.66
N ASP A 71 -6.89 9.82 3.60
CA ASP A 71 -6.18 10.11 4.84
C ASP A 71 -6.05 8.88 5.75
N LEU A 72 -7.09 8.06 5.86
CA LEU A 72 -7.05 6.81 6.63
C LEU A 72 -6.04 5.82 6.05
N ILE A 73 -6.04 5.68 4.73
CA ILE A 73 -5.12 4.79 4.02
C ILE A 73 -3.68 5.30 4.18
N ARG A 74 -3.42 6.58 3.91
CA ARG A 74 -2.06 7.15 3.95
C ARG A 74 -1.40 7.04 5.32
N LYS A 75 -2.18 6.95 6.40
CA LYS A 75 -1.69 6.71 7.77
C LYS A 75 -1.20 5.27 8.01
N ARG A 76 -1.57 4.31 7.17
CA ARG A 76 -1.37 2.88 7.41
C ARG A 76 -0.72 2.14 6.24
N TYR A 77 -0.80 2.68 5.03
CA TYR A 77 -0.38 2.02 3.81
C TYR A 77 0.21 3.04 2.85
N TYR A 78 1.09 2.55 1.99
CA TYR A 78 1.70 3.35 0.93
C TYR A 78 1.43 2.73 -0.43
N TRP A 79 0.96 3.56 -1.37
CA TRP A 79 1.18 3.34 -2.80
C TRP A 79 1.06 4.67 -3.57
N PRO A 80 1.81 4.85 -4.68
CA PRO A 80 1.91 6.16 -5.33
C PRO A 80 0.63 6.69 -5.98
N SER A 81 -0.24 5.80 -6.46
CA SER A 81 -1.49 6.13 -7.15
C SER A 81 -2.71 6.25 -6.22
N LEU A 82 -2.50 6.33 -4.89
CA LEU A 82 -3.56 6.35 -3.87
C LEU A 82 -4.74 7.28 -4.17
N HIS A 83 -4.45 8.56 -4.46
CA HIS A 83 -5.50 9.53 -4.69
C HIS A 83 -6.31 9.22 -5.96
N LYS A 84 -5.66 8.68 -7.00
CA LYS A 84 -6.34 8.30 -8.25
C LYS A 84 -7.22 7.05 -8.03
N ASP A 85 -6.71 6.09 -7.29
CA ASP A 85 -7.41 4.82 -7.04
C ASP A 85 -8.63 4.98 -6.11
N CYS A 86 -8.62 5.99 -5.23
CA CYS A 86 -9.73 6.27 -4.31
C CYS A 86 -10.77 7.26 -4.87
N ALA A 87 -10.43 8.02 -5.93
CA ALA A 87 -11.30 9.04 -6.51
C ALA A 87 -12.19 8.51 -7.66
N ASN A 88 -12.10 7.23 -7.99
CA ASN A 88 -12.78 6.58 -9.11
C ASN A 88 -13.60 5.37 -8.66
#